data_AF-A0A843FJJ2-F1
#
_entry.id   AF-A0A843FJJ2-F1
#
_cell.length_a   1.000
_cell.length_b   1.000
_cell.length_c   1.000
_cell.angle_alpha   90.00
_cell.angle_beta   90.00
_cell.angle_gamma   90.00
#
_symmetry.space_group_name_H-M   'P 1'
#
loop_
_entity.id
_entity.type
_entity.pdbx_description
1 polymer ?
#
loop_
_entity_poly.entity_id
_entity_poly.type
_entity_poly.pdbx_seq_one_letter_code
_entity_poly.pdbx_strand_id
1 'polypeptide(L)'
;MEIPQNIQHQLNQFQQLQQQAQAVTIQKQNVDIQLRETETALAELKKTPEGAEVFKSAGNLLIKVERNETLEELEDKVETLKLRQQTMTRQE
;
A
#
# COMPACT_ATOMS: atom_id res chain seq x y z
N MET A 1 -40.95 12.37 20.12
CA MET A 1 -40.42 11.11 20.69
C MET A 1 -38.91 11.26 20.75
N GLU A 2 -38.35 11.34 21.96
CA GLU A 2 -36.90 11.33 22.13
C GLU A 2 -36.37 9.94 21.81
N ILE A 3 -35.27 9.87 21.05
CA ILE A 3 -34.61 8.59 20.77
C ILE A 3 -34.08 8.06 22.11
N PRO A 4 -34.41 6.82 22.49
CA PRO A 4 -33.90 6.21 23.72
C PRO A 4 -32.36 6.26 23.77
N GLN A 5 -31.78 6.58 24.93
CA GLN A 5 -30.33 6.81 25.07
C GLN A 5 -29.48 5.62 24.59
N ASN A 6 -29.95 4.39 24.77
CA ASN A 6 -29.30 3.18 24.27
C ASN A 6 -29.24 3.13 22.73
N ILE A 7 -30.28 3.57 22.04
CA ILE A 7 -30.32 3.65 20.57
C ILE A 7 -29.41 4.75 20.07
N GLN A 8 -29.35 5.89 20.79
CA GLN A 8 -28.41 6.96 20.46
C GLN A 8 -26.95 6.50 20.59
N HIS A 9 -26.62 5.71 21.62
CA HIS A 9 -25.29 5.15 21.79
C HIS A 9 -24.93 4.15 20.68
N GLN A 10 -25.86 3.25 20.34
CA GLN A 10 -25.68 2.28 19.25
C GLN A 10 -25.51 2.97 17.89
N LEU A 11 -26.26 4.05 17.63
CA LEU A 11 -26.12 4.84 16.41
C LEU A 11 -24.73 5.48 16.30
N ASN A 12 -24.24 6.06 17.39
CA ASN A 12 -22.90 6.66 17.42
C ASN A 12 -21.80 5.61 17.19
N GLN A 13 -21.92 4.42 17.81
CA GLN A 13 -20.98 3.31 17.58
C GLN A 13 -21.01 2.85 16.11
N PHE A 14 -22.20 2.72 15.53
CA PHE A 14 -22.35 2.34 14.13
C PHE A 14 -21.72 3.37 13.18
N GLN A 15 -21.94 4.66 13.42
CA GLN A 15 -21.31 5.74 12.63
C GLN A 15 -19.78 5.71 12.76
N GLN A 16 -19.25 5.45 13.96
CA GLN A 16 -17.81 5.29 14.17
C GLN A 16 -17.24 4.10 13.38
N LEU A 17 -17.93 2.96 13.37
CA LEU A 17 -17.53 1.80 12.58
C LEU A 17 -17.58 2.09 11.08
N GLN A 18 -18.59 2.81 10.58
CA GLN A 18 -18.64 3.23 9.18
C GLN A 18 -17.44 4.10 8.78
N GLN A 19 -17.05 5.06 9.63
CA GLN A 19 -15.87 5.89 9.37
C GLN A 19 -14.58 5.08 9.37
N GLN A 20 -14.45 4.11 10.28
CA GLN A 20 -13.30 3.20 10.32
C GLN A 20 -13.22 2.34 9.06
N ALA A 21 -14.34 1.75 8.63
CA ALA A 21 -14.41 0.96 7.40
C ALA A 21 -13.99 1.79 6.18
N GLN A 22 -14.50 3.02 6.06
CA GLN A 22 -14.12 3.93 4.97
C GLN A 22 -12.61 4.24 4.98
N ALA A 23 -12.02 4.43 6.16
CA ALA A 23 -10.58 4.65 6.29
C ALA A 23 -9.77 3.42 5.86
N VAL A 24 -10.18 2.20 6.25
CA VAL A 24 -9.51 0.95 5.84
C VAL A 24 -9.57 0.78 4.32
N THR A 25 -10.73 1.02 3.69
CA THR A 25 -10.87 0.92 2.23
C THR A 25 -9.92 1.87 1.49
N ILE A 26 -9.82 3.13 1.93
CA ILE A 26 -8.90 4.10 1.32
C ILE A 26 -7.45 3.64 1.50
N GLN A 27 -7.09 3.14 2.68
CA GLN A 27 -5.75 2.66 2.94
C GLN A 27 -5.40 1.43 2.08
N LYS A 28 -6.34 0.49 1.90
CA LYS A 28 -6.17 -0.66 1.02
C LYS A 28 -5.94 -0.24 -0.42
N GLN A 29 -6.77 0.67 -0.93
CA GLN A 29 -6.62 1.19 -2.30
C GLN A 29 -5.23 1.80 -2.53
N ASN A 30 -4.69 2.54 -1.56
CA ASN A 30 -3.34 3.09 -1.65
C ASN A 30 -2.26 2.00 -1.67
N VAL A 31 -2.42 0.94 -0.87
CA VAL A 31 -1.50 -0.22 -0.87
C VAL A 31 -1.55 -0.96 -2.19
N ASP A 32 -2.74 -1.16 -2.76
CA ASP A 32 -2.93 -1.84 -4.05
C ASP A 32 -2.25 -1.08 -5.19
N ILE A 33 -2.36 0.25 -5.21
CA ILE A 33 -1.67 1.11 -6.18
C ILE A 33 -0.15 0.97 -6.03
N GLN A 34 0.37 1.11 -4.82
CA GLN A 34 1.81 0.99 -4.55
C GLN A 34 2.36 -0.40 -4.90
N LEU A 35 1.60 -1.45 -4.61
CA LEU A 35 1.97 -2.83 -4.94
C LEU A 35 2.08 -3.00 -6.46
N ARG A 36 1.07 -2.56 -7.21
CA ARG A 36 1.08 -2.65 -8.67
C ARG A 36 2.23 -1.88 -9.30
N GLU A 37 2.50 -0.67 -8.83
CA GLU A 37 3.64 0.14 -9.31
C GLU A 37 4.98 -0.54 -9.02
N THR A 38 5.13 -1.08 -7.80
CA THR A 38 6.37 -1.78 -7.38
C THR A 38 6.57 -3.08 -8.17
N GLU A 39 5.52 -3.87 -8.38
CA GLU A 39 5.58 -5.09 -9.20
C GLU A 39 5.92 -4.78 -10.66
N THR A 40 5.39 -3.67 -11.20
CA THR A 40 5.72 -3.21 -12.55
C THR A 40 7.19 -2.81 -12.65
N ALA A 41 7.69 -2.01 -11.70
CA ALA A 41 9.10 -1.61 -11.66
C ALA A 41 10.03 -2.82 -11.53
N LEU A 42 9.69 -3.79 -10.67
CA LEU A 42 10.45 -5.03 -10.50
C LEU A 42 10.48 -5.85 -11.80
N ALA A 43 9.34 -5.97 -12.48
CA ALA A 43 9.25 -6.70 -13.74
C ALA A 43 10.12 -6.08 -14.84
N GLU A 44 10.15 -4.74 -14.95
CA GLU A 44 11.02 -4.05 -15.92
C GLU A 44 12.50 -4.16 -15.54
N LEU A 45 12.84 -4.06 -14.26
CA LEU A 45 14.21 -4.23 -13.79
C LEU A 45 14.74 -5.65 -14.05
N LYS A 46 13.90 -6.68 -13.88
CA LYS A 46 14.24 -8.08 -14.21
C LYS A 46 14.54 -8.30 -15.68
N LYS A 47 13.90 -7.56 -16.59
CA LYS A 47 14.16 -7.59 -18.04
C LYS A 47 15.41 -6.80 -18.43
N THR A 48 15.89 -5.93 -17.54
CA THR A 48 17.04 -5.07 -17.80
C THR A 48 18.34 -5.87 -17.65
N PRO A 49 19.30 -5.76 -18.60
CA PRO A 49 20.59 -6.45 -18.52
C PRO A 49 21.38 -6.10 -17.25
N GLU A 50 22.19 -7.04 -16.74
CA GLU A 50 22.95 -6.86 -15.50
C GLU A 50 23.93 -5.67 -15.51
N GLY A 51 24.43 -5.28 -16.68
CA GLY A 51 25.35 -4.14 -16.83
C GLY A 51 24.67 -2.80 -17.16
N ALA A 52 23.34 -2.72 -17.16
CA ALA A 52 22.64 -1.48 -17.46
C ALA A 52 22.69 -0.51 -16.27
N GLU A 53 22.75 0.79 -16.56
CA GLU A 53 22.66 1.81 -15.53
C GLU A 53 21.22 1.94 -15.03
N VAL A 54 21.04 1.81 -13.72
CA VAL A 54 19.73 1.94 -13.07
C VAL A 54 19.74 3.21 -12.22
N PHE A 55 18.63 3.94 -12.28
CA PHE A 55 18.44 5.17 -11.53
C PHE A 55 17.13 5.10 -10.73
N LYS A 56 17.19 5.55 -9.48
CA LYS A 56 16.05 5.66 -8.58
C LYS A 56 15.66 7.13 -8.42
N SER A 57 14.36 7.41 -8.42
CA SER A 57 13.86 8.76 -8.16
C SER A 57 13.89 9.07 -6.66
N ALA A 58 14.40 10.25 -6.32
CA ALA A 58 14.40 10.83 -4.98
C ALA A 58 13.94 12.30 -5.08
N GLY A 59 12.63 12.52 -5.01
CA GLY A 59 12.04 13.84 -5.25
C GLY A 59 12.25 14.29 -6.70
N ASN A 60 12.94 15.41 -6.89
CA ASN A 60 13.31 15.93 -8.21
C ASN A 60 14.66 15.38 -8.73
N LEU A 61 15.31 14.48 -7.99
CA LEU A 61 16.61 13.91 -8.33
C LEU A 61 16.48 12.49 -8.87
N LEU A 62 17.44 12.10 -9.72
CA LEU A 62 17.69 10.72 -10.11
C LEU A 62 19.06 10.31 -9.57
N ILE A 63 19.08 9.24 -8.77
CA ILE A 63 20.29 8.74 -8.13
C ILE A 63 20.65 7.41 -8.77
N LYS A 64 21.90 7.27 -9.24
CA LYS A 64 22.42 6.00 -9.76
C LYS A 64 22.48 4.99 -8.62
N VAL A 65 21.95 3.79 -8.86
CA VAL A 65 21.88 2.71 -7.88
C VAL A 65 22.35 1.41 -8.52
N GLU A 66 22.79 0.47 -7.69
CA GLU A 66 23.15 -0.86 -8.17
C GLU A 66 21.89 -1.65 -8.53
N ARG A 67 21.89 -2.26 -9.71
CA ARG A 67 20.73 -3.00 -10.24
C ARG A 67 20.31 -4.12 -9.30
N ASN A 68 21.27 -4.91 -8.83
CA ASN A 68 21.01 -6.10 -8.02
C ASN A 68 20.49 -5.72 -6.62
N GLU A 69 21.07 -4.68 -6.02
CA GLU A 69 20.55 -4.10 -4.77
C GLU A 69 19.13 -3.58 -4.95
N THR A 70 18.86 -2.86 -6.03
CA THR A 70 17.50 -2.36 -6.34
C THR A 70 16.51 -3.50 -6.58
N LEU A 71 16.96 -4.63 -7.14
CA LEU A 71 16.12 -5.80 -7.37
C LEU A 71 15.69 -6.44 -6.05
N GLU A 72 16.62 -6.64 -5.12
CA GLU A 72 16.35 -7.14 -3.77
C GLU A 72 15.42 -6.18 -3.00
N GLU A 73 15.71 -4.86 -3.03
CA GLU A 73 14.85 -3.85 -2.40
C GLU A 73 13.40 -3.89 -2.91
N LEU A 74 13.20 -4.06 -4.22
CA LEU A 74 11.88 -4.10 -4.82
C LEU A 74 11.15 -5.42 -4.48
N GLU A 75 11.87 -6.54 -4.38
CA GLU A 75 11.30 -7.83 -3.95
C GLU A 75 10.80 -7.77 -2.50
N ASP A 76 11.63 -7.29 -1.58
CA ASP A 76 11.28 -7.10 -0.16
C ASP A 76 10.09 -6.15 0.00
N LYS A 77 10.07 -5.08 -0.80
CA LYS A 77 8.96 -4.11 -0.79
C LYS A 77 7.66 -4.74 -1.28
N VAL A 78 7.71 -5.59 -2.32
CA VAL A 78 6.52 -6.33 -2.79
C VAL A 78 6.00 -7.26 -1.70
N GLU A 79 6.87 -8.00 -1.02
CA GLU A 79 6.44 -8.90 0.08
C GLU A 79 5.79 -8.12 1.23
N THR A 80 6.41 -7.01 1.62
CA THR A 80 5.89 -6.11 2.67
C THR A 80 4.51 -5.57 2.30
N LEU A 81 4.32 -5.11 1.06
CA LEU A 81 3.05 -4.57 0.57
C LEU A 81 1.97 -5.66 0.48
N LYS A 82 2.32 -6.88 0.06
CA LYS A 82 1.40 -8.03 0.04
C LYS A 82 0.92 -8.40 1.45
N LEU A 83 1.84 -8.44 2.42
CA LEU A 83 1.46 -8.69 3.81
C LEU A 83 0.49 -7.61 4.32
N ARG A 84 0.78 -6.34 4.05
CA ARG A 84 -0.09 -5.22 4.46
C ARG A 84 -1.47 -5.29 3.79
N GLN A 85 -1.53 -5.60 2.51
CA GLN A 85 -2.78 -5.80 1.76
C GLN A 85 -3.62 -6.92 2.38
N GLN A 86 -2.99 -8.05 2.73
CA GLN A 86 -3.67 -9.16 3.39
C GLN A 86 -4.21 -8.77 4.76
N THR A 87 -3.44 -8.02 5.56
CA THR A 87 -3.92 -7.51 6.86
C THR A 87 -5.13 -6.60 6.69
N MET A 88 -5.12 -5.68 5.71
CA MET A 88 -6.23 -4.77 5.45
C MET A 88 -7.47 -5.50 4.96
N THR A 89 -7.30 -6.49 4.09
CA THR A 89 -8.42 -7.32 3.61
C THR A 89 -9.08 -8.14 4.72
N ARG A 90 -8.36 -8.45 5.80
CA ARG A 90 -8.94 -9.07 7.00
C ARG A 90 -9.66 -8.08 7.93
N GLN A 91 -9.36 -6.79 7.81
CA GLN A 91 -9.97 -5.72 8.60
C GLN A 91 -11.22 -5.12 7.92
N GLU A 92 -11.37 -5.33 6.62
CA GLU A 92 -12.63 -5.15 5.87
C GLU A 92 -13.65 -6.25 6.23
#